data_AF-A0A973JJF8-F1
#
_entry.id   AF-A0A973JJF8-F1
#
_cell.length_a   1.000
_cell.length_b   1.000
_cell.length_c   1.000
_cell.angle_alpha   90.00
_cell.angle_beta   90.00
_cell.angle_gamma   90.00
#
_symmetry.space_group_name_H-M   'P 1'
#
loop_
_entity.id
_entity.type
_entity.pdbx_description
1 polymer ?
#
loop_
_entity_poly.entity_id
_entity_poly.type
_entity_poly.pdbx_seq_one_letter_code
_entity_poly.pdbx_strand_id
1 'polypeptide(L)'
;MAENAWHEARLIPTSGINGAEEQERRATSALLAVMTAVKEFGRALTKPYGAPAGNVETYIEVPFDLGEKRLFPDGLIRVARGSKTWTALVEVKTGSNELAVEQLENYLDIARDHGFDAVITISNEIPPIAGQHPTKVDKRKLRKVALHHLSWTQVLAEAVMQKEFRGVADPDQAWILGELIRYLEHPRSGAMEFDDMGESWVAVREAVRSGTLRAGDKGVDEVAVRFDALLRFVSLSLGRKLGTEVTPVLSRKELAEPATRTQ
;
A
#
# COMPACT_ATOMS: atom_id res chain seq x y z
N MET A 1 22.03 7.15 -16.30
CA MET A 1 22.75 6.39 -15.26
C MET A 1 22.69 4.92 -15.63
N ALA A 2 23.79 4.18 -15.57
CA ALA A 2 23.77 2.77 -15.95
C ALA A 2 22.92 1.97 -14.94
N GLU A 3 21.86 1.31 -15.41
CA GLU A 3 20.98 0.44 -14.60
C GLU A 3 21.73 -0.76 -13.96
N ASN A 4 22.98 -1.01 -14.37
CA ASN A 4 23.86 -2.09 -13.89
C ASN A 4 24.21 -2.02 -12.38
N ALA A 5 23.68 -1.05 -11.63
CA ALA A 5 23.92 -0.88 -10.20
C ALA A 5 22.68 -1.11 -9.31
N TRP A 6 21.52 -1.45 -9.88
CA TRP A 6 20.32 -1.70 -9.08
C TRP A 6 20.31 -3.13 -8.54
N HIS A 7 19.94 -3.28 -7.28
CA HIS A 7 19.80 -4.57 -6.64
C HIS A 7 18.39 -5.11 -6.85
N GLU A 8 18.27 -6.27 -7.49
CA GLU A 8 17.00 -6.97 -7.58
C GLU A 8 16.48 -7.34 -6.20
N ALA A 9 15.16 -7.24 -6.02
CA ALA A 9 14.49 -7.67 -4.80
C ALA A 9 14.68 -9.18 -4.58
N ARG A 10 14.90 -9.58 -3.32
CA ARG A 10 15.18 -10.97 -2.95
C ARG A 10 14.08 -11.53 -2.05
N LEU A 11 13.69 -12.78 -2.32
CA LEU A 11 12.74 -13.51 -1.48
C LEU A 11 13.30 -13.73 -0.06
N ILE A 12 14.62 -13.96 0.03
CA ILE A 12 15.36 -14.10 1.27
C ILE A 12 16.32 -12.91 1.37
N PRO A 13 15.91 -11.79 2.00
CA PRO A 13 16.74 -10.61 2.16
C PRO A 13 17.90 -10.87 3.14
N THR A 14 19.01 -10.16 2.95
CA THR A 14 20.20 -10.21 3.82
C THR A 14 20.23 -9.09 4.87
N SER A 15 19.15 -8.31 4.99
CA SER A 15 19.01 -7.35 6.08
C SER A 15 18.96 -8.07 7.42
N GLY A 16 19.34 -7.38 8.50
CA GLY A 16 19.26 -7.94 9.85
C GLY A 16 17.82 -8.29 10.24
N ILE A 17 17.64 -8.82 11.46
CA ILE A 17 16.34 -9.25 12.01
C ILE A 17 15.81 -8.36 13.14
N ASN A 18 16.51 -7.27 13.48
CA ASN A 18 16.30 -6.43 14.65
C ASN A 18 15.86 -5.01 14.27
N GLY A 19 14.69 -4.60 14.75
CA GLY A 19 14.21 -3.22 14.63
C GLY A 19 13.28 -2.98 13.44
N ALA A 20 12.63 -1.82 13.46
CA ALA A 20 11.57 -1.46 12.52
C ALA A 20 12.11 -1.25 11.08
N GLU A 21 13.23 -0.55 10.91
CA GLU A 21 13.81 -0.31 9.59
C GLU A 21 14.21 -1.62 8.88
N GLU A 22 14.79 -2.56 9.61
CA GLU A 22 15.14 -3.86 9.03
C GLU A 22 13.87 -4.67 8.69
N GLN A 23 12.82 -4.57 9.51
CA GLN A 23 11.51 -5.19 9.22
C GLN A 23 10.89 -4.62 7.95
N GLU A 24 10.92 -3.30 7.77
CA GLU A 24 10.48 -2.61 6.54
C GLU A 24 11.24 -3.15 5.33
N ARG A 25 12.57 -3.15 5.36
CA ARG A 25 13.41 -3.67 4.27
C ARG A 25 13.10 -5.14 3.94
N ARG A 26 12.90 -5.99 4.96
CA ARG A 26 12.54 -7.41 4.75
C ARG A 26 11.19 -7.55 4.09
N ALA A 27 10.18 -6.82 4.57
CA ALA A 27 8.83 -6.86 4.03
C ALA A 27 8.79 -6.35 2.58
N THR A 28 9.47 -5.23 2.29
CA THR A 28 9.61 -4.68 0.94
C THR A 28 10.26 -5.68 0.00
N SER A 29 11.43 -6.21 0.37
CA SER A 29 12.16 -7.14 -0.48
C SER A 29 11.38 -8.43 -0.77
N ALA A 30 10.74 -9.01 0.26
CA ALA A 30 9.94 -10.21 0.10
C ALA A 30 8.72 -9.96 -0.82
N LEU A 31 7.98 -8.88 -0.60
CA LEU A 31 6.84 -8.52 -1.44
C LEU A 31 7.25 -8.34 -2.90
N LEU A 32 8.27 -7.51 -3.15
CA LEU A 32 8.74 -7.18 -4.50
C LEU A 32 9.28 -8.43 -5.23
N ALA A 33 10.03 -9.29 -4.54
CA ALA A 33 10.51 -10.53 -5.12
C ALA A 33 9.36 -11.47 -5.51
N VAL A 34 8.31 -11.56 -4.69
CA VAL A 34 7.13 -12.40 -4.97
C VAL A 34 6.29 -11.81 -6.11
N MET A 35 6.21 -10.48 -6.24
CA MET A 35 5.58 -9.82 -7.39
C MET A 35 6.27 -10.20 -8.70
N THR A 36 7.59 -10.33 -8.69
CA THR A 36 8.38 -10.77 -9.85
C THR A 36 8.20 -12.28 -10.10
N ALA A 37 8.24 -13.09 -9.05
CA ALA A 37 8.17 -14.55 -9.16
C ALA A 37 6.78 -15.07 -9.56
N VAL A 38 5.70 -14.45 -9.08
CA VAL A 38 4.32 -14.90 -9.25
C VAL A 38 3.59 -13.97 -10.20
N LYS A 39 3.50 -14.35 -11.47
CA LYS A 39 3.07 -13.47 -12.57
C LYS A 39 1.68 -12.89 -12.36
N GLU A 40 0.74 -13.73 -11.93
CA GLU A 40 -0.65 -13.34 -11.70
C GLU A 40 -0.77 -12.36 -10.54
N PHE A 41 0.02 -12.53 -9.49
CA PHE A 41 0.03 -11.63 -8.33
C PHE A 41 0.72 -10.30 -8.62
N GLY A 42 1.89 -10.32 -9.29
CA GLY A 42 2.54 -9.09 -9.77
C GLY A 42 1.62 -8.30 -10.70
N ARG A 43 0.88 -8.99 -11.58
CA ARG A 43 -0.14 -8.36 -12.42
C ARG A 43 -1.30 -7.79 -11.63
N ALA A 44 -1.81 -8.53 -10.65
CA ALA A 44 -2.90 -8.11 -9.78
C ALA A 44 -2.59 -6.82 -9.02
N LEU A 45 -1.36 -6.67 -8.52
CA LEU A 45 -0.93 -5.47 -7.80
C LEU A 45 -0.58 -4.28 -8.71
N THR A 46 -0.23 -4.48 -9.98
CA THR A 46 0.20 -3.38 -10.86
C THR A 46 -0.91 -2.91 -11.82
N LYS A 47 -1.84 -3.80 -12.18
CA LYS A 47 -2.95 -3.52 -13.09
C LYS A 47 -3.83 -2.33 -12.66
N PRO A 48 -4.25 -2.20 -11.39
CA PRO A 48 -5.11 -1.10 -10.98
C PRO A 48 -4.47 0.29 -11.17
N TYR A 49 -3.14 0.34 -11.25
CA TYR A 49 -2.35 1.57 -11.35
C TYR A 49 -1.86 1.87 -12.77
N GLY A 50 -2.44 1.21 -13.78
CA GLY A 50 -2.21 1.51 -15.19
C GLY A 50 -1.06 0.75 -15.84
N ALA A 51 -0.35 -0.12 -15.11
CA ALA A 51 0.71 -0.92 -15.69
C ALA A 51 0.19 -1.85 -16.80
N PRO A 52 0.97 -2.11 -17.87
CA PRO A 52 0.59 -3.07 -18.91
C PRO A 52 0.64 -4.51 -18.38
N ALA A 53 0.05 -5.45 -19.12
CA ALA A 53 0.23 -6.88 -18.88
C ALA A 53 1.60 -7.33 -19.43
N GLY A 54 2.67 -7.04 -18.70
CA GLY A 54 4.07 -7.22 -19.12
C GLY A 54 4.92 -7.99 -18.12
N ASN A 55 6.22 -8.10 -18.40
CA ASN A 55 7.20 -8.63 -17.47
C ASN A 55 7.37 -7.66 -16.30
N VAL A 56 7.25 -8.16 -15.06
CA VAL A 56 7.45 -7.37 -13.85
C VAL A 56 8.89 -7.58 -13.38
N GLU A 57 9.59 -6.49 -13.14
CA GLU A 57 10.92 -6.45 -12.53
C GLU A 57 10.86 -5.54 -11.32
N THR A 58 11.56 -5.90 -10.25
CA THR A 58 11.54 -5.13 -9.01
C THR A 58 12.92 -5.01 -8.40
N TYR A 59 13.21 -3.82 -7.88
CA TYR A 59 14.50 -3.47 -7.30
C TYR A 59 14.30 -2.87 -5.90
N ILE A 60 15.32 -2.97 -5.07
CA ILE A 60 15.33 -2.43 -3.70
C ILE A 60 16.40 -1.34 -3.56
N GLU A 61 16.12 -0.36 -2.69
CA GLU A 61 17.07 0.69 -2.26
C GLU A 61 17.76 1.44 -3.43
N VAL A 62 16.97 1.84 -4.42
CA VAL A 62 17.50 2.40 -5.67
C VAL A 62 17.97 3.85 -5.45
N PRO A 63 19.24 4.20 -5.68
CA PRO A 63 19.72 5.55 -5.43
C PRO A 63 19.28 6.55 -6.51
N PHE A 64 18.77 7.70 -6.08
CA PHE A 64 18.47 8.86 -6.92
C PHE A 64 19.02 10.15 -6.33
N ASP A 65 19.43 11.07 -7.20
CA ASP A 65 19.89 12.39 -6.80
C ASP A 65 18.76 13.41 -7.03
N LEU A 66 18.46 14.22 -6.01
CA LEU A 66 17.51 15.34 -6.07
C LEU A 66 18.19 16.60 -5.54
N GLY A 67 18.72 17.41 -6.46
CA GLY A 67 19.60 18.52 -6.10
C GLY A 67 20.88 18.01 -5.46
N GLU A 68 21.14 18.42 -4.21
CA GLU A 68 22.30 17.96 -3.42
C GLU A 68 21.99 16.74 -2.54
N LYS A 69 20.72 16.32 -2.45
CA LYS A 69 20.31 15.17 -1.64
C LYS A 69 20.40 13.89 -2.47
N ARG A 70 20.97 12.84 -1.89
CA ARG A 70 20.85 11.47 -2.41
C ARG A 70 19.81 10.71 -1.61
N LEU A 71 18.80 10.20 -2.30
CA LEU A 71 17.64 9.55 -1.71
C LEU A 71 17.51 8.12 -2.22
N PHE A 72 16.95 7.26 -1.39
CA PHE A 72 16.80 5.82 -1.64
C PHE A 72 15.34 5.47 -1.35
N PRO A 73 14.46 5.41 -2.37
CA PRO A 73 13.17 4.76 -2.23
C PRO A 73 13.38 3.29 -1.85
N ASP A 74 12.48 2.75 -1.03
CA ASP A 74 12.56 1.36 -0.57
C ASP A 74 12.54 0.37 -1.72
N GLY A 75 11.85 0.70 -2.82
CA GLY A 75 11.94 -0.06 -4.05
C GLY A 75 11.51 0.64 -5.32
N LEU A 76 11.58 -0.10 -6.41
CA LEU A 76 11.17 0.31 -7.74
C LEU A 76 10.51 -0.89 -8.44
N ILE A 77 9.35 -0.67 -9.05
CA ILE A 77 8.66 -1.65 -9.88
C ILE A 77 8.72 -1.17 -11.33
N ARG A 78 9.14 -2.05 -12.23
CA ARG A 78 9.13 -1.82 -13.68
C ARG A 78 8.32 -2.90 -14.36
N VAL A 79 7.39 -2.50 -15.21
CA VAL A 79 6.56 -3.42 -16.00
C VAL A 79 6.71 -3.11 -17.47
N ALA A 80 7.30 -4.03 -18.23
CA ALA A 80 7.61 -3.86 -19.64
C ALA A 80 6.79 -4.80 -20.53
N ARG A 81 6.19 -4.24 -21.60
CA ARG A 81 5.49 -5.01 -22.65
C ARG A 81 5.75 -4.40 -24.02
N GLY A 82 6.55 -5.08 -24.85
CA GLY A 82 6.93 -4.56 -26.16
C GLY A 82 7.72 -3.26 -25.99
N SER A 83 7.26 -2.17 -26.62
CA SER A 83 7.88 -0.84 -26.50
C SER A 83 7.35 -0.01 -25.32
N LYS A 84 6.35 -0.49 -24.57
CA LYS A 84 5.79 0.23 -23.43
C LYS A 84 6.43 -0.23 -22.13
N THR A 85 6.86 0.73 -21.33
CA THR A 85 7.35 0.53 -19.96
C THR A 85 6.53 1.39 -19.03
N TRP A 86 6.13 0.82 -17.90
CA TRP A 86 5.54 1.53 -16.78
C TRP A 86 6.45 1.36 -15.57
N THR A 87 6.76 2.44 -14.88
CA THR A 87 7.70 2.44 -13.75
C THR A 87 7.10 3.16 -12.54
N ALA A 88 7.22 2.57 -11.36
CA ALA A 88 6.81 3.18 -10.11
C ALA A 88 7.89 3.08 -9.03
N LEU A 89 8.10 4.19 -8.30
CA LEU A 89 8.85 4.14 -7.04
C LEU A 89 7.96 3.58 -5.93
N VAL A 90 8.56 2.88 -4.98
CA VAL A 90 7.88 2.27 -3.84
C VAL A 90 8.45 2.81 -2.54
N GLU A 91 7.57 3.24 -1.65
CA GLU A 91 7.88 3.60 -0.26
C GLU A 91 7.04 2.74 0.67
N VAL A 92 7.66 2.19 1.71
CA VAL A 92 7.04 1.21 2.60
C VAL A 92 7.19 1.65 4.05
N LYS A 93 6.12 1.48 4.82
CA LYS A 93 6.12 1.59 6.27
C LYS A 93 5.52 0.34 6.88
N THR A 94 6.07 -0.08 8.02
CA THR A 94 5.53 -1.18 8.82
C THR A 94 5.30 -0.74 10.26
N GLY A 95 4.56 -1.53 11.03
CA GLY A 95 4.17 -1.19 12.39
C GLY A 95 3.35 0.10 12.44
N SER A 96 3.68 0.97 13.40
CA SER A 96 3.02 2.26 13.60
C SER A 96 3.71 3.43 12.89
N ASN A 97 4.64 3.15 11.97
CA ASN A 97 5.36 4.22 11.25
C ASN A 97 4.44 4.86 10.19
N GLU A 98 4.44 6.19 10.14
CA GLU A 98 3.63 6.97 9.20
C GLU A 98 4.43 7.40 7.97
N LEU A 99 3.70 7.63 6.87
CA LEU A 99 4.25 8.17 5.64
C LEU A 99 4.57 9.67 5.78
N ALA A 100 5.84 10.04 5.59
CA ALA A 100 6.29 11.42 5.74
C ALA A 100 6.05 12.26 4.46
N VAL A 101 5.34 13.39 4.59
CA VAL A 101 4.99 14.28 3.46
C VAL A 101 6.22 14.68 2.64
N GLU A 102 7.31 15.13 3.30
CA GLU A 102 8.54 15.56 2.61
C GLU A 102 9.13 14.41 1.77
N GLN A 103 9.15 13.20 2.32
CA GLN A 103 9.70 12.02 1.64
C GLN A 103 8.88 11.69 0.37
N LEU A 104 7.55 11.68 0.47
CA LEU A 104 6.66 11.44 -0.65
C LEU A 104 6.81 12.52 -1.73
N GLU A 105 6.88 13.79 -1.32
CA GLU A 105 7.04 14.90 -2.25
C GLU A 105 8.39 14.91 -2.97
N ASN A 106 9.45 14.44 -2.33
CA ASN A 106 10.76 14.25 -2.95
C ASN A 106 10.71 13.10 -3.97
N TYR A 107 10.08 11.98 -3.64
CA TYR A 107 9.93 10.86 -4.59
C TYR A 107 9.04 11.22 -5.79
N LEU A 108 8.02 12.05 -5.59
CA LEU A 108 7.22 12.59 -6.71
C LEU A 108 8.06 13.47 -7.64
N ASP A 109 8.98 14.28 -7.09
CA ASP A 109 9.91 15.06 -7.92
C ASP A 109 10.90 14.15 -8.67
N ILE A 110 11.49 13.16 -8.00
CA ILE A 110 12.37 12.16 -8.63
C ILE A 110 11.64 11.44 -9.76
N ALA A 111 10.44 10.90 -9.49
CA ALA A 111 9.64 10.21 -10.48
C ALA A 111 9.33 11.10 -11.68
N ARG A 112 9.01 12.38 -11.45
CA ARG A 112 8.77 13.35 -12.53
C ARG A 112 10.02 13.56 -13.38
N ASP A 113 11.16 13.77 -12.74
CA ASP A 113 12.42 14.12 -13.43
C ASP A 113 12.97 12.92 -14.23
N HIS A 114 12.71 11.70 -13.77
CA HIS A 114 13.05 10.46 -14.47
C HIS A 114 11.95 9.95 -15.43
N GLY A 115 10.79 10.60 -15.49
CA GLY A 115 9.69 10.21 -16.36
C GLY A 115 8.99 8.90 -15.94
N PHE A 116 9.01 8.58 -14.64
CA PHE A 116 8.26 7.46 -14.08
C PHE A 116 6.78 7.80 -13.93
N ASP A 117 5.95 6.76 -13.96
CA ASP A 117 4.49 6.89 -14.01
C ASP A 117 3.87 7.17 -12.63
N ALA A 118 4.45 6.57 -11.58
CA ALA A 118 3.84 6.60 -10.25
C ALA A 118 4.83 6.56 -9.07
N VAL A 119 4.32 6.97 -7.92
CA VAL A 119 4.83 6.60 -6.59
C VAL A 119 3.76 5.78 -5.91
N ILE A 120 4.14 4.60 -5.41
CA ILE A 120 3.27 3.68 -4.67
C ILE A 120 3.76 3.65 -3.23
N THR A 121 2.87 3.96 -2.30
CA THR A 121 3.13 3.80 -0.87
C THR A 121 2.46 2.54 -0.32
N ILE A 122 3.11 1.86 0.62
CA ILE A 122 2.58 0.68 1.31
C ILE A 122 2.72 0.89 2.81
N SER A 123 1.61 0.92 3.56
CA SER A 123 1.66 1.05 5.03
C SER A 123 0.51 0.31 5.71
N ASN A 124 0.40 0.39 7.04
CA ASN A 124 -0.78 -0.11 7.76
C ASN A 124 -1.95 0.88 7.75
N GLU A 125 -1.78 2.07 7.17
CA GLU A 125 -2.88 3.02 7.03
C GLU A 125 -3.92 2.46 6.06
N ILE A 126 -5.19 2.48 6.45
CA ILE A 126 -6.29 2.06 5.58
C ILE A 126 -7.08 3.31 5.25
N PRO A 127 -6.98 3.83 4.01
CA PRO A 127 -7.76 4.99 3.64
C PRO A 127 -9.25 4.66 3.75
N PRO A 128 -10.07 5.58 4.25
CA PRO A 128 -11.52 5.37 4.32
C PRO A 128 -12.13 5.09 2.94
N ILE A 129 -11.51 5.60 1.87
CA ILE A 129 -11.97 5.44 0.49
C ILE A 129 -10.90 4.84 -0.41
N ALA A 130 -11.33 3.94 -1.29
CA ALA A 130 -10.47 3.38 -2.34
C ALA A 130 -9.96 4.49 -3.27
N GLY A 131 -8.64 4.54 -3.48
CA GLY A 131 -8.01 5.54 -4.34
C GLY A 131 -7.66 6.87 -3.67
N GLN A 132 -8.09 7.11 -2.43
CA GLN A 132 -7.58 8.24 -1.64
C GLN A 132 -6.25 7.86 -0.99
N HIS A 133 -5.27 8.75 -1.07
CA HIS A 133 -4.00 8.61 -0.37
C HIS A 133 -4.14 9.14 1.08
N PRO A 134 -3.60 8.44 2.10
CA PRO A 134 -3.76 8.85 3.50
C PRO A 134 -2.98 10.14 3.82
N THR A 135 -1.80 10.30 3.22
CA THR A 135 -0.97 11.51 3.33
C THR A 135 -1.40 12.58 2.34
N LYS A 136 -1.55 13.82 2.81
CA LYS A 136 -1.81 15.00 1.96
C LYS A 136 -0.49 15.57 1.44
N VAL A 137 -0.35 15.66 0.11
CA VAL A 137 0.80 16.25 -0.59
C VAL A 137 0.37 17.44 -1.46
N ASP A 138 1.31 18.28 -1.91
CA ASP A 138 1.02 19.34 -2.88
C ASP A 138 0.47 18.74 -4.19
N LYS A 139 -0.81 19.05 -4.48
CA LYS A 139 -1.51 18.61 -5.69
C LYS A 139 -0.80 19.00 -6.99
N ARG A 140 0.07 20.02 -6.99
CA ARG A 140 0.86 20.40 -8.17
C ARG A 140 1.84 19.30 -8.58
N LYS A 141 2.37 18.54 -7.62
CA LYS A 141 3.31 17.43 -7.86
C LYS A 141 2.62 16.22 -8.52
N LEU A 142 1.30 16.09 -8.37
CA LEU A 142 0.49 14.99 -8.91
C LEU A 142 0.08 15.18 -10.39
N ARG A 143 0.54 16.25 -11.06
CA ARG A 143 0.13 16.56 -12.44
C ARG A 143 0.69 15.60 -13.48
N LYS A 144 1.89 15.06 -13.24
CA LYS A 144 2.61 14.18 -14.17
C LYS A 144 2.82 12.76 -13.64
N VAL A 145 2.85 12.63 -12.32
CA VAL A 145 3.13 11.36 -11.62
C VAL A 145 1.92 11.05 -10.75
N ALA A 146 1.42 9.82 -10.83
CA ALA A 146 0.35 9.35 -9.97
C ALA A 146 0.88 9.01 -8.57
N LEU A 147 0.11 9.31 -7.53
CA LEU A 147 0.40 8.87 -6.16
C LEU A 147 -0.67 7.87 -5.74
N HIS A 148 -0.25 6.66 -5.39
CA HIS A 148 -1.13 5.57 -4.99
C HIS A 148 -0.74 5.01 -3.64
N HIS A 149 -1.72 4.43 -2.96
CA HIS A 149 -1.52 3.81 -1.67
C HIS A 149 -2.14 2.42 -1.64
N LEU A 150 -1.41 1.47 -1.06
CA LEU A 150 -1.91 0.16 -0.67
C LEU A 150 -1.71 -0.02 0.83
N SER A 151 -2.74 -0.47 1.53
CA SER A 151 -2.49 -1.00 2.87
C SER A 151 -1.91 -2.40 2.79
N TRP A 152 -1.11 -2.80 3.79
CA TRP A 152 -0.65 -4.19 3.92
C TRP A 152 -1.81 -5.19 3.96
N THR A 153 -2.94 -4.81 4.56
CA THR A 153 -4.17 -5.61 4.54
C THR A 153 -4.69 -5.82 3.10
N GLN A 154 -4.60 -4.80 2.23
CA GLN A 154 -4.99 -4.97 0.82
C GLN A 154 -4.04 -5.89 0.07
N VAL A 155 -2.73 -5.76 0.30
CA VAL A 155 -1.72 -6.65 -0.30
C VAL A 155 -1.99 -8.10 0.10
N LEU A 156 -2.22 -8.36 1.40
CA LEU A 156 -2.56 -9.68 1.91
C LEU A 156 -3.88 -10.20 1.33
N ALA A 157 -4.92 -9.38 1.31
CA ALA A 157 -6.21 -9.77 0.75
C ALA A 157 -6.08 -10.16 -0.73
N GLU A 158 -5.33 -9.39 -1.52
CA GLU A 158 -5.11 -9.69 -2.93
C GLU A 158 -4.27 -10.96 -3.13
N ALA A 159 -3.26 -11.21 -2.28
CA ALA A 159 -2.47 -12.44 -2.30
C ALA A 159 -3.34 -13.67 -2.01
N VAL A 160 -4.18 -13.62 -0.96
CA VAL A 160 -5.11 -14.70 -0.61
C VAL A 160 -6.14 -14.91 -1.73
N MET A 161 -6.72 -13.83 -2.24
CA MET A 161 -7.67 -13.89 -3.36
C MET A 161 -7.07 -14.54 -4.60
N GLN A 162 -5.83 -14.17 -4.93
CA GLN A 162 -5.12 -14.73 -6.07
C GLN A 162 -4.81 -16.22 -5.87
N LYS A 163 -4.30 -16.61 -4.69
CA LYS A 163 -3.92 -18.00 -4.41
C LYS A 163 -5.12 -18.94 -4.30
N GLU A 164 -6.15 -18.58 -3.54
CA GLU A 164 -7.22 -19.49 -3.14
C GLU A 164 -8.39 -19.53 -4.13
N PHE A 165 -8.66 -18.42 -4.84
CA PHE A 165 -9.91 -18.29 -5.62
C PHE A 165 -9.68 -18.04 -7.12
N ARG A 166 -8.70 -17.21 -7.48
CA ARG A 166 -8.42 -16.91 -8.90
C ARG A 166 -7.45 -17.90 -9.53
N GLY A 167 -6.59 -18.51 -8.72
CA GLY A 167 -5.61 -19.51 -9.11
C GLY A 167 -4.28 -18.92 -9.57
N VAL A 168 -3.23 -19.71 -9.41
CA VAL A 168 -1.89 -19.46 -9.98
C VAL A 168 -1.57 -20.70 -10.81
N ALA A 169 -1.21 -20.52 -12.09
CA ALA A 169 -1.09 -21.64 -13.02
C ALA A 169 0.06 -22.59 -12.65
N ASP A 170 1.14 -22.02 -12.14
CA ASP A 170 2.35 -22.74 -11.75
C ASP A 170 2.28 -23.11 -10.25
N PRO A 171 2.42 -24.40 -9.87
CA PRO A 171 2.30 -24.83 -8.48
C PRO A 171 3.43 -24.31 -7.59
N ASP A 172 4.63 -24.09 -8.13
CA ASP A 172 5.76 -23.54 -7.38
C ASP A 172 5.54 -22.05 -7.11
N GLN A 173 5.02 -21.31 -8.10
CA GLN A 173 4.60 -19.91 -7.88
C GLN A 173 3.45 -19.81 -6.86
N ALA A 174 2.49 -20.74 -6.92
CA ALA A 174 1.40 -20.81 -5.94
C ALA A 174 1.93 -21.06 -4.52
N TRP A 175 2.95 -21.92 -4.38
CA TRP A 175 3.63 -22.18 -3.12
C TRP A 175 4.38 -20.93 -2.63
N ILE A 176 5.14 -20.24 -3.49
CA ILE A 176 5.85 -18.99 -3.15
C ILE A 176 4.87 -17.92 -2.65
N LEU A 177 3.72 -17.75 -3.32
CA LEU A 177 2.68 -16.82 -2.88
C LEU A 177 2.12 -17.22 -1.50
N GLY A 178 1.99 -18.52 -1.26
CA GLY A 178 1.62 -19.06 0.06
C GLY A 178 2.62 -18.73 1.17
N GLU A 179 3.92 -18.72 0.87
CA GLU A 179 4.94 -18.30 1.83
C GLU A 179 4.89 -16.80 2.12
N LEU A 180 4.60 -15.96 1.12
CA LEU A 180 4.36 -14.53 1.36
C LEU A 180 3.15 -14.31 2.28
N ILE A 181 2.05 -15.02 2.04
CA ILE A 181 0.85 -14.93 2.88
C ILE A 181 1.20 -15.28 4.34
N ARG A 182 1.88 -16.42 4.56
CA ARG A 182 2.34 -16.84 5.90
C ARG A 182 3.27 -15.80 6.54
N TYR A 183 4.16 -15.20 5.75
CA TYR A 183 5.05 -14.15 6.24
C TYR A 183 4.23 -12.94 6.70
N LEU A 184 3.32 -12.42 5.87
CA LEU A 184 2.53 -11.23 6.18
C LEU A 184 1.61 -11.44 7.39
N GLU A 185 0.99 -12.61 7.52
CA GLU A 185 0.13 -12.97 8.66
C GLU A 185 0.89 -13.11 9.98
N HIS A 186 2.21 -13.31 9.94
CA HIS A 186 3.00 -13.45 11.15
C HIS A 186 3.14 -12.10 11.88
N PRO A 187 2.89 -11.99 13.20
CA PRO A 187 2.92 -10.70 13.91
C PRO A 187 4.24 -9.92 13.79
N ARG A 188 5.37 -10.63 13.60
CA ARG A 188 6.69 -10.02 13.37
C ARG A 188 6.92 -9.50 11.94
N SER A 189 5.94 -9.58 11.05
CA SER A 189 6.03 -8.96 9.72
C SER A 189 5.92 -7.44 9.80
N GLY A 190 5.22 -6.93 10.82
CA GLY A 190 4.86 -5.52 10.93
C GLY A 190 3.75 -5.10 9.96
N ALA A 191 3.27 -6.01 9.10
CA ALA A 191 2.07 -5.87 8.29
C ALA A 191 0.85 -6.21 9.17
N MET A 192 0.56 -5.34 10.13
CA MET A 192 -0.45 -5.57 11.15
C MET A 192 -1.87 -5.28 10.65
N GLU A 193 -2.84 -5.83 11.37
CA GLU A 193 -4.27 -5.55 11.18
C GLU A 193 -4.64 -4.17 11.75
N PHE A 194 -5.82 -3.67 11.39
CA PHE A 194 -6.41 -2.49 12.02
C PHE A 194 -6.71 -2.80 13.50
N ASP A 195 -5.97 -2.18 14.44
CA ASP A 195 -6.03 -2.50 15.87
C ASP A 195 -6.46 -1.33 16.78
N ASP A 196 -6.52 -0.10 16.25
CA ASP A 196 -6.81 1.09 17.06
C ASP A 196 -7.75 2.12 16.39
N MET A 197 -8.70 2.63 17.18
CA MET A 197 -9.67 3.67 16.81
C MET A 197 -9.22 5.09 17.16
N GLY A 198 -8.03 5.26 17.73
CA GLY A 198 -7.38 6.54 17.98
C GLY A 198 -7.62 7.09 19.38
N GLU A 199 -6.84 8.09 19.75
CA GLU A 199 -6.88 8.69 21.09
C GLU A 199 -8.27 9.26 21.43
N SER A 200 -8.97 9.77 20.42
CA SER A 200 -10.31 10.35 20.53
C SER A 200 -11.42 9.30 20.72
N TRP A 201 -11.16 8.01 20.49
CA TRP A 201 -12.17 6.95 20.47
C TRP A 201 -13.00 6.86 21.75
N VAL A 202 -12.33 6.81 22.91
CA VAL A 202 -13.02 6.63 24.19
C VAL A 202 -13.93 7.81 24.45
N ALA A 203 -13.45 9.05 24.27
CA ALA A 203 -14.24 10.24 24.50
C ALA A 203 -15.47 10.32 23.59
N VAL A 204 -15.29 10.08 22.27
CA VAL A 204 -16.39 10.09 21.29
C VAL A 204 -17.40 8.99 21.59
N ARG A 205 -16.96 7.76 21.87
CA ARG A 205 -17.84 6.62 22.21
C ARG A 205 -18.69 6.91 23.44
N GLU A 206 -18.09 7.47 24.49
CA GLU A 206 -18.81 7.81 25.72
C GLU A 206 -19.85 8.90 25.47
N ALA A 207 -19.50 9.94 24.70
CA ALA A 207 -20.42 11.01 24.31
C ALA A 207 -21.60 10.53 23.44
N VAL A 208 -21.37 9.56 22.55
CA VAL A 208 -22.46 8.87 21.82
C VAL A 208 -23.36 8.14 22.81
N ARG A 209 -22.78 7.37 23.74
CA ARG A 209 -23.53 6.58 24.72
C ARG A 209 -24.38 7.47 25.65
N SER A 210 -23.90 8.65 26.03
CA SER A 210 -24.64 9.62 26.84
C SER A 210 -25.59 10.51 26.03
N GLY A 211 -25.59 10.41 24.69
CA GLY A 211 -26.41 11.25 23.82
C GLY A 211 -26.00 12.73 23.80
N THR A 212 -24.73 13.02 24.11
CA THR A 212 -24.19 14.39 24.22
C THR A 212 -23.29 14.78 23.05
N LEU A 213 -22.99 13.85 22.14
CA LEU A 213 -22.12 14.09 21.00
C LEU A 213 -22.69 15.16 20.05
N ARG A 214 -21.85 16.10 19.64
CA ARG A 214 -22.14 17.08 18.60
C ARG A 214 -21.16 16.92 17.44
N ALA A 215 -21.60 17.27 16.22
CA ALA A 215 -20.77 17.16 15.01
C ALA A 215 -19.44 17.94 15.11
N GLY A 216 -19.44 19.08 15.81
CA GLY A 216 -18.24 19.91 16.00
C GLY A 216 -17.35 19.49 17.17
N ASP A 217 -17.64 18.39 17.87
CA ASP A 217 -16.82 17.96 18.99
C ASP A 217 -15.45 17.48 18.49
N LYS A 218 -14.40 17.83 19.24
CA LYS A 218 -13.02 17.47 18.89
C LYS A 218 -12.90 15.94 18.75
N GLY A 219 -12.31 15.50 17.64
CA GLY A 219 -12.02 14.08 17.39
C GLY A 219 -13.15 13.30 16.73
N VAL A 220 -14.32 13.90 16.49
CA VAL A 220 -15.42 13.24 15.76
C VAL A 220 -15.00 12.85 14.35
N ASP A 221 -14.46 13.80 13.58
CA ASP A 221 -14.00 13.54 12.21
C ASP A 221 -12.93 12.44 12.15
N GLU A 222 -11.99 12.46 13.11
CA GLU A 222 -10.92 11.46 13.22
C GLU A 222 -11.50 10.06 13.46
N VAL A 223 -12.42 9.94 14.42
CA VAL A 223 -13.08 8.66 14.74
C VAL A 223 -13.95 8.20 13.59
N ALA A 224 -14.65 9.10 12.89
CA ALA A 224 -15.45 8.75 11.71
C ALA A 224 -14.58 8.21 10.58
N VAL A 225 -13.45 8.86 10.28
CA VAL A 225 -12.46 8.38 9.29
C VAL A 225 -11.92 7.00 9.67
N ARG A 226 -11.56 6.79 10.93
CA ARG A 226 -11.09 5.47 11.41
C ARG A 226 -12.18 4.41 11.39
N PHE A 227 -13.44 4.78 11.63
CA PHE A 227 -14.56 3.86 11.50
C PHE A 227 -14.77 3.42 10.04
N ASP A 228 -14.63 4.33 9.08
CA ASP A 228 -14.67 3.99 7.65
C ASP A 228 -13.49 3.08 7.26
N ALA A 229 -12.30 3.33 7.82
CA ALA A 229 -11.15 2.44 7.67
C ALA A 229 -11.43 1.03 8.24
N LEU A 230 -12.08 0.93 9.40
CA LEU A 230 -12.54 -0.34 9.99
C LEU A 230 -13.53 -1.06 9.06
N LEU A 231 -14.52 -0.37 8.49
CA LEU A 231 -15.46 -0.98 7.55
C LEU A 231 -14.75 -1.56 6.32
N ARG A 232 -13.74 -0.84 5.80
CA ARG A 232 -12.91 -1.32 4.69
C ARG A 232 -12.07 -2.52 5.11
N PHE A 233 -11.46 -2.49 6.30
CA PHE A 233 -10.72 -3.63 6.85
C PHE A 233 -11.60 -4.88 6.96
N VAL A 234 -12.81 -4.74 7.51
CA VAL A 234 -13.79 -5.83 7.61
C VAL A 234 -14.18 -6.34 6.23
N SER A 235 -14.38 -5.44 5.25
CA SER A 235 -14.72 -5.81 3.88
C SER A 235 -13.61 -6.64 3.22
N LEU A 236 -12.33 -6.23 3.36
CA LEU A 236 -11.18 -7.00 2.87
C LEU A 236 -11.08 -8.37 3.56
N SER A 237 -11.30 -8.41 4.88
CA SER A 237 -11.26 -9.63 5.69
C SER A 237 -12.39 -10.61 5.36
N LEU A 238 -13.59 -10.11 5.03
CA LEU A 238 -14.70 -10.93 4.56
C LEU A 238 -14.46 -11.39 3.13
N GLY A 239 -13.97 -10.51 2.25
CA GLY A 239 -13.69 -10.84 0.86
C GLY A 239 -12.70 -12.00 0.73
N ARG A 240 -11.59 -11.95 1.50
CA ARG A 240 -10.60 -13.06 1.53
C ARG A 240 -11.17 -14.38 2.07
N LYS A 241 -12.22 -14.35 2.90
CA LYS A 241 -12.88 -15.57 3.42
C LYS A 241 -13.93 -16.12 2.45
N LEU A 242 -14.62 -15.24 1.74
CA LEU A 242 -15.74 -15.60 0.85
C LEU A 242 -15.31 -15.84 -0.59
N GLY A 243 -14.12 -15.39 -0.99
CA GLY A 243 -13.64 -15.52 -2.37
C GLY A 243 -14.33 -14.57 -3.34
N THR A 244 -14.94 -13.50 -2.84
CA THR A 244 -15.61 -12.49 -3.66
C THR A 244 -15.30 -11.10 -3.14
N GLU A 245 -15.45 -10.09 -4.00
CA GLU A 245 -15.39 -8.71 -3.57
C GLU A 245 -16.52 -8.41 -2.58
N VAL A 246 -16.16 -7.81 -1.45
CA VAL A 246 -17.10 -7.31 -0.44
C VAL A 246 -16.84 -5.83 -0.31
N THR A 247 -17.90 -5.03 -0.37
CA THR A 247 -17.83 -3.57 -0.26
C THR A 247 -18.90 -3.07 0.71
N PRO A 248 -18.64 -1.96 1.42
CA PRO A 248 -19.68 -1.31 2.20
C PRO A 248 -20.79 -0.80 1.27
N VAL A 249 -22.04 -0.94 1.71
CA VAL A 249 -23.20 -0.41 0.98
C VAL A 249 -23.22 1.11 1.15
N LEU A 250 -22.96 1.83 0.08
CA LEU A 250 -22.93 3.30 0.05
C LEU A 250 -23.87 3.85 -1.02
N SER A 251 -24.46 5.00 -0.73
CA SER A 251 -25.22 5.75 -1.73
C SER A 251 -24.29 6.25 -2.83
N ARG A 252 -24.86 6.55 -4.01
CA ARG A 252 -24.10 7.16 -5.12
C ARG A 252 -23.43 8.47 -4.71
N LYS A 253 -24.07 9.24 -3.81
CA LYS A 253 -23.53 10.51 -3.32
C LYS A 253 -22.30 10.26 -2.44
N GLU A 254 -22.37 9.32 -1.50
CA GLU A 254 -21.23 8.98 -0.63
C GLU A 254 -20.06 8.38 -1.41
N LEU A 255 -20.33 7.64 -2.49
CA LEU A 255 -19.28 7.15 -3.39
C LEU A 255 -18.61 8.30 -4.18
N ALA A 256 -19.38 9.28 -4.64
CA ALA A 256 -18.88 10.40 -5.43
C ALA A 256 -18.21 11.48 -4.55
N GLU A 257 -18.74 11.69 -3.35
CA GLU A 257 -18.32 12.73 -2.40
C GLU A 257 -18.08 12.12 -1.01
N PRO A 258 -17.00 11.37 -0.81
CA PRO A 258 -16.83 10.64 0.44
C PRO A 258 -16.67 11.49 1.69
N ALA A 259 -16.22 12.74 1.54
CA ALA A 259 -16.16 13.69 2.64
C ALA A 259 -17.53 13.94 3.29
N THR A 260 -18.64 13.62 2.60
CA THR A 260 -20.00 13.72 3.16
C THR A 260 -20.26 12.71 4.28
N ARG A 261 -19.43 11.68 4.43
CA ARG A 261 -19.55 10.70 5.53
C ARG A 261 -18.97 11.18 6.85
N THR A 262 -18.10 12.19 6.78
CA THR A 262 -17.37 12.74 7.91
C THR A 262 -17.73 14.21 8.15
N GLN A 263 -18.86 14.68 7.61
CA GLN A 263 -19.36 16.06 7.74
C GLN A 263 -20.75 16.08 8.38
#